data_AF-A0A7K1HH74-F1
#
_entry.id   AF-A0A7K1HH74-F1
#
_cell.length_a   1.000
_cell.length_b   1.000
_cell.length_c   1.000
_cell.angle_alpha   90.00
_cell.angle_beta   90.00
_cell.angle_gamma   90.00
#
_symmetry.space_group_name_H-M   'P 1'
#
loop_
_entity.id
_entity.type
_entity.pdbx_description
1 polymer ?
#
loop_
_entity_poly.entity_id
_entity_poly.type
_entity_poly.pdbx_seq_one_letter_code
_entity_poly.pdbx_strand_id
1 'polypeptide(L)'
;MKRFLLIIAACFPFIGLLAANVEPMPADTVIRLENKRIVVKDNGERMKVKVYELTEEGDSIDSEMIFEGHYRDGQSYERRKHIKSINIPIPSWDKDFDPHWAGFGMGFANFSGSNGINDVDGVSLRSGNSLEYNLNFMEFSFPFSRYRWAVVTGAGMRWSRYRLDMNAHFQEVDGVTQLVPAPEGIVYNASKLNITSLTIPVLLEWQSPKHRRKAPRFFISGGVVGVVKTISSSKIVYHDADGEKRKKKMDRGMNLRPVTMDFLFQVGVGCIGFYAKYSPFGLFEKDKGPKVHPVSLGLQLHI
;
A
#
# COMPACT_ATOMS: atom_id res chain seq x y z
N MET A 1 21.31 -40.50 -16.79
CA MET A 1 21.73 -41.88 -16.44
C MET A 1 20.92 -42.38 -15.26
N LYS A 2 20.48 -43.65 -15.33
CA LYS A 2 19.86 -44.51 -14.28
C LYS A 2 18.35 -44.30 -14.04
N ARG A 3 17.47 -45.32 -13.97
CA ARG A 3 17.35 -46.69 -14.53
C ARG A 3 15.95 -47.18 -14.08
N PHE A 4 15.26 -47.95 -14.93
CA PHE A 4 13.98 -48.63 -14.71
C PHE A 4 13.95 -49.57 -13.49
N LEU A 5 12.76 -49.84 -12.95
CA LEU A 5 12.42 -51.15 -12.37
C LEU A 5 10.89 -51.41 -12.42
N LEU A 6 10.54 -52.38 -13.27
CA LEU A 6 9.28 -53.13 -13.31
C LEU A 6 9.38 -54.27 -12.31
N ILE A 7 8.31 -54.54 -11.55
CA ILE A 7 8.11 -55.81 -10.84
C ILE A 7 6.78 -56.41 -11.30
N ILE A 8 6.90 -57.53 -12.00
CA ILE A 8 5.82 -58.45 -12.36
C ILE A 8 5.61 -59.37 -11.16
N ALA A 9 4.38 -59.47 -10.66
CA ALA A 9 3.96 -60.50 -9.73
C ALA A 9 3.06 -61.50 -10.45
N ALA A 10 3.44 -62.77 -10.36
CA ALA A 10 2.81 -63.92 -10.98
C ALA A 10 1.69 -64.52 -10.10
N CYS A 11 0.89 -65.37 -10.75
CA CYS A 11 0.09 -66.50 -10.22
C CYS A 11 -1.43 -66.32 -9.99
N PHE A 12 -2.21 -66.68 -11.03
CA PHE A 12 -3.25 -67.75 -11.13
C PHE A 12 -4.30 -67.92 -9.98
N PRO A 13 -5.50 -68.56 -10.22
CA PRO A 13 -6.49 -68.41 -11.31
C PRO A 13 -7.98 -68.49 -10.85
N PHE A 14 -8.89 -68.28 -11.82
CA PHE A 14 -10.20 -68.94 -12.03
C PHE A 14 -11.37 -68.82 -11.01
N ILE A 15 -12.41 -68.12 -11.50
CA ILE A 15 -13.86 -68.44 -11.53
C ILE A 15 -14.65 -68.62 -10.21
N GLY A 16 -15.70 -67.80 -10.07
CA GLY A 16 -16.85 -68.11 -9.21
C GLY A 16 -17.84 -66.94 -9.08
N LEU A 17 -18.78 -66.87 -10.01
CA LEU A 17 -19.84 -65.86 -10.15
C LEU A 17 -20.80 -65.84 -8.94
N LEU A 18 -20.99 -64.69 -8.30
CA LEU A 18 -22.27 -64.32 -7.68
C LEU A 18 -22.53 -62.84 -7.96
N ALA A 19 -23.58 -62.59 -8.74
CA ALA A 19 -24.02 -61.27 -9.15
C ALA A 19 -24.46 -60.46 -7.92
N ALA A 20 -23.64 -59.48 -7.52
CA ALA A 20 -24.14 -58.30 -6.86
C ALA A 20 -24.64 -57.36 -7.95
N ASN A 21 -25.93 -57.01 -7.93
CA ASN A 21 -26.48 -55.91 -8.70
C ASN A 21 -25.72 -54.64 -8.32
N VAL A 22 -24.74 -54.27 -9.13
CA VAL A 22 -24.10 -52.95 -9.06
C VAL A 22 -25.04 -52.02 -9.80
N GLU A 23 -25.79 -51.21 -9.04
CA GLU A 23 -26.45 -50.03 -9.62
C GLU A 23 -25.38 -49.23 -10.37
N PRO A 24 -25.63 -48.83 -11.63
CA PRO A 24 -24.65 -48.05 -12.38
C PRO A 24 -24.37 -46.77 -11.59
N MET A 25 -23.11 -46.62 -11.13
CA MET A 25 -22.65 -45.34 -10.60
C MET A 25 -22.99 -44.26 -11.63
N PRO A 26 -23.56 -43.11 -11.22
CA PRO A 26 -23.88 -42.05 -12.17
C PRO A 26 -22.60 -41.64 -12.90
N ALA A 27 -22.55 -41.93 -14.19
CA ALA A 27 -21.41 -41.59 -15.02
C ALA A 27 -21.38 -40.07 -15.21
N ASP A 28 -20.27 -39.44 -14.82
CA ASP A 28 -20.02 -38.04 -15.13
C ASP A 28 -20.08 -37.86 -16.66
N THR A 29 -21.03 -37.05 -17.16
CA THR A 29 -21.14 -36.79 -18.59
C THR A 29 -20.25 -35.60 -18.95
N VAL A 30 -19.23 -35.85 -19.76
CA VAL A 30 -18.33 -34.80 -20.26
C VAL A 30 -18.56 -34.57 -21.74
N ILE A 31 -19.06 -33.39 -22.09
CA ILE A 31 -19.28 -32.96 -23.47
C ILE A 31 -18.14 -32.02 -23.86
N ARG A 32 -17.48 -32.29 -24.98
CA ARG A 32 -16.46 -31.41 -25.57
C ARG A 32 -16.99 -30.82 -26.87
N LEU A 33 -17.04 -29.50 -26.95
CA LEU A 33 -17.51 -28.73 -28.09
C LEU A 33 -16.43 -27.69 -28.40
N GLU A 34 -15.65 -27.89 -29.47
CA GLU A 34 -14.55 -26.99 -29.86
C GLU A 34 -13.63 -26.63 -28.67
N ASN A 35 -13.64 -25.35 -28.25
CA ASN A 35 -12.89 -24.80 -27.14
C ASN A 35 -13.65 -24.85 -25.80
N LYS A 36 -14.76 -25.58 -25.70
CA LYS A 36 -15.58 -25.68 -24.47
C LYS A 36 -15.67 -27.11 -23.98
N ARG A 37 -15.49 -27.27 -22.67
CA ARG A 37 -15.73 -28.53 -21.96
C ARG A 37 -16.86 -28.33 -20.98
N ILE A 38 -17.94 -29.08 -21.16
CA ILE A 38 -19.09 -29.09 -20.27
C ILE A 38 -19.03 -30.37 -19.45
N VAL A 39 -19.06 -30.26 -18.13
CA VAL A 39 -19.11 -31.38 -17.20
C VAL A 39 -20.46 -31.34 -16.51
N VAL A 40 -21.27 -32.37 -16.76
CA VAL A 40 -22.56 -32.58 -16.13
C VAL A 40 -22.41 -33.74 -15.15
N LYS A 41 -22.63 -33.46 -13.87
CA LYS A 41 -22.72 -34.47 -12.82
C LYS A 41 -24.14 -34.50 -12.31
N ASP A 42 -24.78 -35.65 -12.40
CA ASP A 42 -26.13 -35.86 -11.89
C ASP A 42 -26.09 -37.04 -10.92
N ASN A 43 -26.61 -36.83 -9.71
CA ASN A 43 -26.72 -37.86 -8.68
C ASN A 43 -28.17 -38.16 -8.29
N GLY A 44 -29.15 -37.75 -9.12
CA GLY A 44 -30.58 -38.00 -8.92
C GLY A 44 -31.29 -36.94 -8.08
N GLU A 45 -30.64 -36.38 -7.06
CA GLU A 45 -31.19 -35.27 -6.25
C GLU A 45 -30.70 -33.89 -6.71
N ARG A 46 -29.51 -33.82 -7.30
CA ARG A 46 -28.85 -32.56 -7.64
C ARG A 46 -28.04 -32.69 -8.92
N MET A 47 -28.44 -31.93 -9.93
CA MET A 47 -27.64 -31.78 -11.14
C MET A 47 -26.67 -30.61 -10.98
N LYS A 48 -25.40 -30.85 -11.31
CA LYS A 48 -24.34 -29.85 -11.34
C LYS A 48 -23.77 -29.74 -12.75
N VAL A 49 -23.85 -28.54 -13.32
CA VAL A 49 -23.30 -28.23 -14.65
C VAL A 49 -22.13 -27.28 -14.47
N LYS A 50 -20.95 -27.65 -14.98
CA LYS A 50 -19.79 -26.77 -15.05
C LYS A 50 -19.36 -26.61 -16.50
N VAL A 51 -19.17 -25.37 -16.93
CA VAL A 51 -18.63 -25.08 -18.27
C VAL A 51 -17.26 -24.46 -18.11
N TYR A 52 -16.32 -25.01 -18.88
CA TYR A 52 -14.94 -24.58 -18.97
C TYR A 52 -14.63 -24.12 -20.39
N GLU A 53 -13.82 -23.08 -20.53
CA GLU A 53 -13.20 -22.69 -21.79
C GLU A 53 -11.76 -23.22 -21.81
N LEU A 54 -11.37 -23.84 -22.92
CA LEU A 54 -10.07 -24.44 -23.20
C LEU A 54 -9.30 -23.44 -24.08
N THR A 55 -8.09 -23.08 -23.67
CA THR A 55 -7.15 -22.29 -24.47
C THR A 55 -6.48 -23.15 -25.55
N GLU A 56 -6.12 -22.56 -26.69
CA GLU A 56 -5.63 -23.27 -27.90
C GLU A 56 -4.34 -24.09 -27.73
N GLU A 57 -3.65 -23.97 -26.59
CA GLU A 57 -2.54 -24.83 -26.25
C GLU A 57 -3.07 -26.12 -25.61
N GLY A 58 -3.29 -27.11 -26.48
CA GLY A 58 -3.66 -28.45 -26.08
C GLY A 58 -2.80 -28.98 -24.92
N ASP A 59 -3.50 -29.39 -23.87
CA ASP A 59 -3.04 -30.30 -22.81
C ASP A 59 -2.25 -29.74 -21.60
N SER A 60 -2.23 -28.43 -21.37
CA SER A 60 -1.64 -27.85 -20.14
C SER A 60 -2.66 -27.20 -19.20
N ILE A 61 -3.46 -28.03 -18.52
CA ILE A 61 -4.00 -27.87 -17.13
C ILE A 61 -4.85 -26.62 -16.76
N ASP A 62 -4.82 -25.49 -17.46
CA ASP A 62 -5.56 -24.28 -17.11
C ASP A 62 -6.88 -24.18 -17.89
N SER A 63 -7.88 -24.95 -17.46
CA SER A 63 -9.26 -24.76 -17.93
C SER A 63 -9.96 -23.70 -17.07
N GLU A 64 -10.32 -22.55 -17.66
CA GLU A 64 -11.03 -21.50 -16.93
C GLU A 64 -12.53 -21.83 -16.84
N MET A 65 -13.05 -21.93 -15.60
CA MET A 65 -14.48 -22.21 -15.37
C MET A 65 -15.30 -20.94 -15.55
N ILE A 66 -16.08 -20.88 -16.63
CA ILE A 66 -16.89 -19.72 -17.01
C ILE A 66 -18.29 -19.73 -16.37
N PHE A 67 -18.81 -20.93 -16.06
CA PHE A 67 -20.16 -21.10 -15.52
C PHE A 67 -20.25 -22.29 -14.57
N GLU A 68 -21.00 -22.11 -13.47
CA GLU A 68 -21.39 -23.17 -12.54
C GLU A 68 -22.88 -23.05 -12.23
N GLY A 69 -23.64 -24.08 -12.58
CA GLY A 69 -25.08 -24.20 -12.32
C GLY A 69 -25.38 -25.38 -11.41
N HIS A 70 -26.28 -25.17 -10.45
CA HIS A 70 -26.81 -26.18 -9.55
C HIS A 70 -28.34 -26.23 -9.65
N TYR A 71 -28.88 -27.40 -9.96
CA TYR A 71 -30.32 -27.60 -10.12
C TYR A 71 -30.79 -28.69 -9.16
N ARG A 72 -31.83 -28.37 -8.37
CA ARG A 72 -32.45 -29.30 -7.41
C ARG A 72 -33.93 -28.94 -7.24
N ASP A 73 -34.82 -29.91 -7.41
CA ASP A 73 -36.24 -29.81 -7.01
C ASP A 73 -36.95 -28.50 -7.43
N GLY A 74 -36.75 -28.06 -8.67
CA GLY A 74 -37.36 -26.83 -9.21
C GLY A 74 -36.67 -25.51 -8.82
N GLN A 75 -35.60 -25.56 -8.01
CA GLN A 75 -34.76 -24.41 -7.69
C GLN A 75 -33.41 -24.48 -8.43
N SER A 76 -32.99 -23.35 -9.01
CA SER A 76 -31.73 -23.21 -9.74
C SER A 76 -30.84 -22.13 -9.11
N TYR A 77 -29.58 -22.46 -8.88
CA TYR A 77 -28.54 -21.49 -8.51
C TYR A 77 -27.47 -21.44 -9.58
N GLU A 78 -27.32 -20.27 -10.22
CA GLU A 78 -26.35 -20.04 -11.28
C GLU A 78 -25.29 -19.03 -10.86
N ARG A 79 -24.02 -19.36 -11.13
CA ARG A 79 -22.89 -18.46 -10.94
C ARG A 79 -22.11 -18.33 -12.25
N ARG A 80 -22.13 -17.13 -12.82
CA ARG A 80 -21.27 -16.73 -13.95
C ARG A 80 -20.01 -16.07 -13.39
N LYS A 81 -18.83 -16.62 -13.68
CA LYS A 81 -17.57 -15.96 -13.37
C LYS A 81 -17.20 -15.04 -14.54
N HIS A 82 -17.73 -13.82 -14.54
CA HIS A 82 -17.13 -12.74 -15.32
C HIS A 82 -15.89 -12.22 -14.57
N ILE A 83 -14.80 -13.00 -14.58
CA ILE A 83 -13.51 -12.46 -14.22
C ILE A 83 -12.95 -11.87 -15.53
N LYS A 84 -13.40 -10.67 -15.88
CA LYS A 84 -12.44 -9.76 -16.52
C LYS A 84 -11.44 -9.48 -15.41
N SER A 85 -10.43 -10.34 -15.27
CA SER A 85 -9.22 -9.97 -14.58
C SER A 85 -8.88 -8.61 -15.18
N ILE A 86 -8.74 -7.59 -14.33
CA ILE A 86 -8.16 -6.33 -14.79
C ILE A 86 -6.71 -6.69 -15.09
N ASN A 87 -6.50 -7.23 -16.29
CA ASN A 87 -5.20 -7.55 -16.82
C ASN A 87 -4.68 -6.21 -17.29
N ILE A 88 -4.09 -5.45 -16.36
CA ILE A 88 -3.37 -4.22 -16.68
C ILE A 88 -2.11 -4.73 -17.37
N PRO A 89 -1.97 -4.58 -18.71
CA PRO A 89 -0.76 -5.01 -19.39
C PRO A 89 0.38 -4.15 -18.87
N ILE A 90 1.19 -4.71 -17.97
CA ILE A 90 2.39 -4.05 -17.46
C ILE A 90 3.39 -4.03 -18.62
N PRO A 91 3.75 -2.86 -19.17
CA PRO A 91 4.72 -2.79 -20.24
C PRO A 91 6.04 -3.40 -19.75
N SER A 92 6.49 -4.51 -20.34
CA SER A 92 7.63 -5.29 -19.82
C SER A 92 8.96 -4.83 -20.42
N TRP A 93 9.19 -3.53 -20.56
CA TRP A 93 10.36 -3.01 -21.30
C TRP A 93 11.68 -3.22 -20.57
N ASP A 94 11.67 -3.21 -19.23
CA ASP A 94 12.85 -3.48 -18.40
C ASP A 94 12.44 -4.27 -17.14
N LYS A 95 12.69 -5.59 -17.13
CA LYS A 95 12.37 -6.46 -15.98
C LYS A 95 13.33 -6.26 -14.80
N ASP A 96 14.46 -5.56 -15.01
CA ASP A 96 15.51 -5.34 -14.01
C ASP A 96 15.49 -3.89 -13.47
N PHE A 97 14.37 -3.18 -13.66
CA PHE A 97 14.14 -1.86 -13.08
C PHE A 97 13.85 -2.00 -11.58
N ASP A 98 14.72 -1.40 -10.78
CA ASP A 98 14.73 -1.49 -9.32
C ASP A 98 14.33 -0.13 -8.73
N PRO A 99 13.04 0.12 -8.42
CA PRO A 99 12.54 1.44 -8.06
C PRO A 99 13.06 1.93 -6.70
N HIS A 100 13.05 3.26 -6.48
CA HIS A 100 13.52 3.85 -5.22
C HIS A 100 12.34 4.40 -4.40
N TRP A 101 11.46 3.52 -3.91
CA TRP A 101 10.39 3.91 -2.99
C TRP A 101 10.45 3.18 -1.65
N ALA A 102 10.51 1.85 -1.64
CA ALA A 102 10.54 1.07 -0.41
C ALA A 102 11.77 1.42 0.44
N GLY A 103 11.61 1.33 1.76
CA GLY A 103 12.68 1.58 2.72
C GLY A 103 12.32 2.57 3.82
N PHE A 104 13.34 3.16 4.43
CA PHE A 104 13.22 4.00 5.61
C PHE A 104 13.80 5.39 5.38
N GLY A 105 13.04 6.43 5.70
CA GLY A 105 13.47 7.81 5.61
C GLY A 105 13.37 8.56 6.92
N MET A 106 14.30 9.49 7.14
CA MET A 106 14.26 10.43 8.25
C MET A 106 14.60 11.84 7.75
N GLY A 107 13.84 12.83 8.17
CA GLY A 107 14.05 14.22 7.80
C GLY A 107 13.60 15.20 8.86
N PHE A 108 13.86 16.47 8.58
CA PHE A 108 13.35 17.58 9.37
C PHE A 108 12.02 18.03 8.82
N ALA A 109 11.05 18.26 9.71
CA ALA A 109 9.71 18.69 9.38
C ALA A 109 9.53 20.16 9.74
N ASN A 110 9.17 20.98 8.76
CA ASN A 110 9.00 22.43 8.91
C ASN A 110 7.64 22.87 8.38
N PHE A 111 7.27 24.12 8.65
CA PHE A 111 6.11 24.77 8.05
C PHE A 111 6.56 25.92 7.14
N SER A 112 5.84 26.11 6.03
CA SER A 112 5.98 27.21 5.10
C SER A 112 4.65 27.95 4.97
N GLY A 113 4.71 29.25 4.70
CA GLY A 113 3.54 30.07 4.34
C GLY A 113 3.97 31.36 3.67
N SER A 114 3.05 32.32 3.55
CA SER A 114 3.21 33.50 2.70
C SER A 114 4.41 34.39 3.03
N ASN A 115 4.90 34.36 4.28
CA ASN A 115 5.90 35.30 4.78
C ASN A 115 7.25 34.64 5.13
N GLY A 116 7.41 33.32 4.96
CA GLY A 116 8.67 32.63 5.27
C GLY A 116 8.56 31.13 5.53
N ILE A 117 9.66 30.56 6.03
CA ILE A 117 9.80 29.16 6.46
C ILE A 117 10.08 29.19 7.98
N ASN A 118 9.42 28.31 8.74
CA ASN A 118 9.53 28.07 10.20
C ASN A 118 8.77 29.01 11.14
N ASP A 119 8.44 30.23 10.73
CA ASP A 119 7.57 31.16 11.48
C ASP A 119 6.45 31.65 10.58
N VAL A 120 5.28 31.03 10.71
CA VAL A 120 4.17 31.20 9.77
C VAL A 120 2.87 31.25 10.55
N ASP A 121 2.09 32.32 10.35
CA ASP A 121 0.74 32.49 10.91
C ASP A 121 0.71 32.35 12.45
N GLY A 122 1.74 32.88 13.12
CA GLY A 122 1.88 32.78 14.58
C GLY A 122 2.25 31.40 15.11
N VAL A 123 2.68 30.48 14.23
CA VAL A 123 3.20 29.14 14.58
C VAL A 123 4.70 29.09 14.28
N SER A 124 5.50 29.13 15.34
CA SER A 124 6.96 29.02 15.29
C SER A 124 7.38 27.62 15.72
N LEU A 125 8.17 26.97 14.86
CA LEU A 125 8.69 25.63 15.08
C LEU A 125 10.16 25.64 15.45
N ARG A 126 10.54 24.76 16.38
CA ARG A 126 11.93 24.33 16.51
C ARG A 126 12.25 23.34 15.39
N SER A 127 12.72 23.85 14.26
CA SER A 127 13.05 23.07 13.06
C SER A 127 14.00 21.91 13.35
N GLY A 128 15.04 22.14 14.15
CA GLY A 128 16.01 21.10 14.50
C GLY A 128 15.45 19.95 15.35
N ASN A 129 14.26 20.13 15.97
CA ASN A 129 13.61 19.14 16.83
C ASN A 129 12.28 18.63 16.28
N SER A 130 11.92 19.05 15.07
CA SER A 130 10.74 18.60 14.35
C SER A 130 11.18 17.58 13.31
N LEU A 131 10.74 16.34 13.47
CA LEU A 131 11.26 15.19 12.72
C LEU A 131 10.14 14.51 11.94
N GLU A 132 10.49 14.03 10.77
CA GLU A 132 9.64 13.20 9.92
C GLU A 132 10.30 11.85 9.71
N TYR A 133 9.55 10.79 9.93
CA TYR A 133 9.95 9.42 9.65
C TYR A 133 9.04 8.83 8.59
N ASN A 134 9.61 8.19 7.58
CA ASN A 134 8.90 7.51 6.51
C ASN A 134 9.28 6.02 6.53
N LEU A 135 8.29 5.14 6.46
CA LEU A 135 8.46 3.70 6.28
C LEU A 135 7.64 3.27 5.08
N ASN A 136 8.31 3.03 3.96
CA ASN A 136 7.71 2.61 2.72
C ASN A 136 7.86 1.10 2.61
N PHE A 137 6.75 0.37 2.63
CA PHE A 137 6.75 -1.09 2.79
C PHE A 137 6.28 -1.84 1.54
N MET A 138 5.79 -1.12 0.53
CA MET A 138 5.30 -1.69 -0.71
C MET A 138 5.65 -0.77 -1.86
N GLU A 139 6.15 -1.34 -2.96
CA GLU A 139 6.52 -0.61 -4.17
C GLU A 139 6.18 -1.41 -5.42
N PHE A 140 5.87 -0.69 -6.50
CA PHE A 140 5.65 -1.23 -7.82
C PHE A 140 6.21 -0.26 -8.86
N SER A 141 6.82 -0.80 -9.90
CA SER A 141 7.37 -0.02 -11.01
C SER A 141 6.71 -0.40 -12.34
N PHE A 142 6.49 0.60 -13.17
CA PHE A 142 5.94 0.46 -14.52
C PHE A 142 6.91 1.13 -15.50
N PRO A 143 7.98 0.42 -15.92
CA PRO A 143 8.93 0.94 -16.89
C PRO A 143 8.29 1.06 -18.27
N PHE A 144 8.33 2.25 -18.86
CA PHE A 144 7.65 2.53 -20.14
C PHE A 144 8.61 3.02 -21.24
N SER A 145 9.90 3.17 -20.94
CA SER A 145 10.88 3.73 -21.88
C SER A 145 12.18 2.94 -21.87
N ARG A 146 12.79 2.78 -23.06
CA ARG A 146 14.17 2.26 -23.21
C ARG A 146 15.22 3.16 -22.57
N TYR A 147 14.87 4.42 -22.30
CA TYR A 147 15.74 5.39 -21.62
C TYR A 147 15.64 5.32 -20.09
N ARG A 148 15.10 4.21 -19.54
CA ARG A 148 14.96 3.95 -18.09
C ARG A 148 14.11 4.97 -17.35
N TRP A 149 12.96 5.25 -17.93
CA TRP A 149 11.88 5.93 -17.23
C TRP A 149 10.85 4.90 -16.77
N ALA A 150 10.44 5.03 -15.52
CA ALA A 150 9.37 4.25 -14.94
C ALA A 150 8.44 5.14 -14.13
N VAL A 151 7.17 4.74 -14.10
CA VAL A 151 6.25 5.23 -13.07
C VAL A 151 6.41 4.33 -11.85
N VAL A 152 6.66 4.93 -10.69
CA VAL A 152 6.80 4.23 -9.41
C VAL A 152 5.61 4.56 -8.54
N THR A 153 4.99 3.53 -8.00
CA THR A 153 3.90 3.64 -7.03
C THR A 153 4.11 2.67 -5.87
N GLY A 154 3.26 2.72 -4.86
CA GLY A 154 3.44 1.89 -3.68
C GLY A 154 2.56 2.29 -2.51
N ALA A 155 3.00 1.89 -1.31
CA ALA A 155 2.40 2.32 -0.07
C ALA A 155 3.47 2.52 1.01
N GLY A 156 3.20 3.45 1.92
CA GLY A 156 4.06 3.75 3.05
C GLY A 156 3.30 4.34 4.23
N MET A 157 4.02 4.47 5.35
CA MET A 157 3.56 5.15 6.54
C MET A 157 4.48 6.31 6.85
N ARG A 158 3.91 7.42 7.30
CA ARG A 158 4.63 8.62 7.71
C ARG A 158 4.26 9.00 9.12
N TRP A 159 5.28 9.26 9.94
CA TRP A 159 5.14 9.87 11.26
C TRP A 159 5.79 11.24 11.23
N SER A 160 4.97 12.28 11.24
CA SER A 160 5.43 13.67 11.32
C SER A 160 5.28 14.16 12.76
N ARG A 161 6.36 14.70 13.31
CA ARG A 161 6.40 15.26 14.65
C ARG A 161 6.86 16.71 14.60
N TYR A 162 5.95 17.62 14.92
CA TYR A 162 6.22 19.05 14.99
C TYR A 162 6.41 19.47 16.44
N ARG A 163 7.50 20.18 16.74
CA ARG A 163 7.76 20.75 18.06
C ARG A 163 7.65 22.28 17.97
N LEU A 164 6.66 22.81 18.69
CA LEU A 164 6.45 24.25 18.81
C LEU A 164 7.55 24.87 19.69
N ASP A 165 8.02 26.06 19.32
CA ASP A 165 8.99 26.87 20.10
C ASP A 165 8.31 27.85 21.07
N MET A 166 6.99 27.83 21.10
CA MET A 166 6.15 28.73 21.90
C MET A 166 5.55 28.01 23.09
N ASN A 167 5.23 28.78 24.13
CA ASN A 167 4.51 28.30 25.30
C ASN A 167 3.00 28.14 25.01
N ALA A 168 2.70 27.40 23.94
CA ALA A 168 1.35 27.17 23.46
C ALA A 168 1.19 25.76 22.93
N HIS A 169 -0.05 25.30 22.81
CA HIS A 169 -0.37 23.97 22.35
C HIS A 169 -1.59 24.00 21.43
N PHE A 170 -1.66 23.03 20.54
CA PHE A 170 -2.86 22.84 19.73
C PHE A 170 -3.94 22.22 20.60
N GLN A 171 -5.08 22.91 20.70
CA GLN A 171 -6.29 22.46 21.34
C GLN A 171 -7.47 22.74 20.41
N GLU A 172 -8.40 21.79 20.34
CA GLU A 172 -9.68 22.02 19.68
C GLU A 172 -10.61 22.75 20.65
N VAL A 173 -11.05 23.93 20.26
CA VAL A 173 -12.05 24.73 20.99
C VAL A 173 -13.17 25.02 20.00
N ASP A 174 -14.39 24.59 20.34
CA ASP A 174 -15.61 24.82 19.54
C ASP A 174 -15.51 24.38 18.07
N GLY A 175 -14.86 23.24 17.80
CA GLY A 175 -14.74 22.69 16.43
C GLY A 175 -13.69 23.39 15.55
N VAL A 176 -12.84 24.23 16.14
CA VAL A 176 -11.70 24.87 15.48
C VAL A 176 -10.42 24.53 16.25
N THR A 177 -9.39 24.07 15.53
CA THR A 177 -8.08 23.82 16.16
C THR A 177 -7.34 25.14 16.29
N GLN A 178 -7.23 25.63 17.51
CA GLN A 178 -6.55 26.89 17.83
C GLN A 178 -5.26 26.61 18.60
N LEU A 179 -4.37 27.59 18.54
CA LEU A 179 -3.15 27.60 19.33
C LEU A 179 -3.45 28.28 20.68
N VAL A 180 -3.61 27.47 21.73
CA VAL A 180 -3.97 27.97 23.07
C VAL A 180 -2.69 28.15 23.89
N PRO A 181 -2.44 29.36 24.44
CA PRO A 181 -1.30 29.60 25.32
C PRO A 181 -1.41 28.77 26.60
N ALA A 182 -0.29 28.51 27.26
CA ALA A 182 -0.32 27.84 28.55
C ALA A 182 -1.13 28.65 29.57
N PRO A 183 -1.88 27.99 30.48
CA PRO A 183 -2.52 28.66 31.62
C PRO A 183 -1.51 29.48 32.43
N GLU A 184 -1.96 30.57 33.04
CA GLU A 184 -1.11 31.45 33.85
C GLU A 184 -0.31 30.65 34.90
N GLY A 185 1.01 30.85 34.92
CA GLY A 185 1.93 30.18 35.84
C GLY A 185 2.57 28.88 35.32
N ILE A 186 2.19 28.36 34.14
CA ILE A 186 2.78 27.15 33.57
C ILE A 186 3.65 27.48 32.34
N VAL A 187 4.92 27.06 32.37
CA VAL A 187 5.82 27.13 31.21
C VAL A 187 6.01 25.72 30.62
N TYR A 188 5.62 25.56 29.37
CA TYR A 188 5.77 24.30 28.63
C TYR A 188 7.21 24.11 28.17
N ASN A 189 7.84 23.04 28.63
CA ASN A 189 9.16 22.63 28.17
C ASN A 189 9.11 22.03 26.76
N ALA A 190 7.98 21.41 26.38
CA ALA A 190 7.77 20.93 25.02
C ALA A 190 6.29 20.81 24.69
N SER A 191 5.88 21.42 23.58
CA SER A 191 4.60 21.18 22.94
C SER A 191 4.81 20.46 21.61
N LYS A 192 4.16 19.31 21.42
CA LYS A 192 4.42 18.37 20.31
C LYS A 192 3.12 17.98 19.62
N LEU A 193 3.08 18.15 18.31
CA LEU A 193 2.05 17.63 17.44
C LEU A 193 2.58 16.41 16.70
N ASN A 194 2.00 15.24 16.96
CA ASN A 194 2.31 14.00 16.25
C ASN A 194 1.18 13.67 15.28
N ILE A 195 1.54 13.34 14.05
CA ILE A 195 0.61 12.94 12.99
C ILE A 195 1.13 11.65 12.37
N THR A 196 0.26 10.66 12.27
CA THR A 196 0.49 9.41 11.54
C THR A 196 -0.36 9.43 10.28
N SER A 197 0.26 9.14 9.15
CA SER A 197 -0.39 9.15 7.83
C SER A 197 -0.01 7.91 7.04
N LEU A 198 -0.94 7.43 6.21
CA LEU A 198 -0.68 6.47 5.14
C LEU A 198 -0.34 7.27 3.87
N THR A 199 0.65 6.81 3.11
CA THR A 199 1.14 7.48 1.90
C THR A 199 1.04 6.55 0.70
N ILE A 200 0.61 7.08 -0.44
CA ILE A 200 0.52 6.38 -1.72
C ILE A 200 1.17 7.28 -2.78
N PRO A 201 2.36 6.95 -3.27
CA PRO A 201 3.07 7.76 -4.25
C PRO A 201 2.64 7.43 -5.69
N VAL A 202 2.76 8.43 -6.56
CA VAL A 202 2.85 8.27 -8.01
C VAL A 202 4.01 9.16 -8.46
N LEU A 203 5.14 8.53 -8.72
CA LEU A 203 6.40 9.19 -9.03
C LEU A 203 6.84 8.84 -10.44
N LEU A 204 7.44 9.79 -11.12
CA LEU A 204 8.20 9.54 -12.33
C LEU A 204 9.67 9.42 -11.94
N GLU A 205 10.25 8.25 -12.18
CA GLU A 205 11.64 7.96 -11.84
C GLU A 205 12.47 7.73 -13.10
N TRP A 206 13.65 8.35 -13.12
CA TRP A 206 14.70 8.10 -14.08
C TRP A 206 15.93 7.51 -13.40
N GLN A 207 16.54 6.50 -14.02
CA GLN A 207 17.78 5.89 -13.54
C GLN A 207 18.89 5.96 -14.59
N SER A 208 20.10 6.27 -14.12
CA SER A 208 21.26 6.34 -14.99
C SER A 208 21.69 4.96 -15.52
N PRO A 209 22.11 4.86 -16.79
CA PRO A 209 23.42 4.40 -17.14
C PRO A 209 24.17 3.39 -16.24
N LYS A 210 23.96 2.06 -16.24
CA LYS A 210 24.94 1.18 -15.57
C LYS A 210 26.24 1.21 -16.39
N HIS A 211 27.21 2.02 -15.95
CA HIS A 211 28.50 2.14 -16.61
C HIS A 211 29.43 0.95 -16.31
N ARG A 212 29.23 0.27 -15.17
CA ARG A 212 29.92 -0.98 -14.77
C ARG A 212 28.96 -1.91 -14.05
N ARG A 213 29.17 -3.23 -14.14
CA ARG A 213 28.31 -4.27 -13.50
C ARG A 213 28.07 -4.07 -12.00
N LYS A 214 29.00 -3.44 -11.27
CA LYS A 214 28.93 -3.22 -9.81
C LYS A 214 28.73 -1.75 -9.37
N ALA A 215 28.58 -0.81 -10.30
CA ALA A 215 28.41 0.59 -9.92
C ALA A 215 26.97 0.84 -9.42
N PRO A 216 26.79 1.57 -8.30
CA PRO A 216 25.46 1.98 -7.86
C PRO A 216 24.84 2.92 -8.89
N ARG A 217 23.53 2.76 -9.15
CA ARG A 217 22.80 3.60 -10.11
C ARG A 217 22.49 4.95 -9.47
N PHE A 218 22.59 6.01 -10.26
CA PHE A 218 22.06 7.30 -9.88
C PHE A 218 20.58 7.35 -10.28
N PHE A 219 19.75 7.95 -9.44
CA PHE A 219 18.33 8.10 -9.73
C PHE A 219 17.84 9.51 -9.42
N ILE A 220 16.84 9.95 -10.17
CA ILE A 220 16.03 11.14 -9.91
C ILE A 220 14.58 10.70 -9.97
N SER A 221 13.81 11.03 -8.94
CA SER A 221 12.40 10.70 -8.86
C SER A 221 11.60 11.91 -8.43
N GLY A 222 10.43 12.12 -9.03
CA GLY A 222 9.59 13.27 -8.70
C GLY A 222 8.14 13.01 -9.04
N GLY A 223 7.24 13.50 -8.19
CA GLY A 223 5.81 13.37 -8.44
C GLY A 223 4.94 13.75 -7.26
N VAL A 224 3.77 13.12 -7.20
CA VAL A 224 2.76 13.39 -6.18
C VAL A 224 2.62 12.23 -5.22
N VAL A 225 2.29 12.53 -3.98
CA VAL A 225 2.02 11.54 -2.94
C VAL A 225 0.67 11.85 -2.33
N GLY A 226 -0.28 10.93 -2.51
CA GLY A 226 -1.54 10.95 -1.78
C GLY A 226 -1.30 10.61 -0.32
N VAL A 227 -1.84 11.40 0.60
CA VAL A 227 -1.63 11.25 2.04
C VAL A 227 -2.98 11.18 2.73
N VAL A 228 -3.19 10.10 3.49
CA VAL A 228 -4.36 9.90 4.34
C VAL A 228 -3.92 9.95 5.78
N LYS A 229 -4.30 11.00 6.51
CA LYS A 229 -3.96 11.16 7.93
C LYS A 229 -4.88 10.27 8.76
N THR A 230 -4.30 9.36 9.54
CA THR A 230 -5.05 8.36 10.30
C THR A 230 -5.16 8.73 11.77
N ILE A 231 -4.06 9.17 12.38
CA ILE A 231 -4.00 9.44 13.82
C ILE A 231 -3.31 10.77 14.04
N SER A 232 -3.89 11.57 14.93
CA SER A 232 -3.28 12.81 15.39
C SER A 232 -3.25 12.86 16.91
N SER A 233 -2.23 13.52 17.47
CA SER A 233 -2.12 13.70 18.91
C SER A 233 -1.31 14.94 19.24
N SER A 234 -1.95 15.84 20.00
CA SER A 234 -1.28 16.96 20.67
C SER A 234 -0.81 16.50 22.06
N LYS A 235 0.49 16.65 22.34
CA LYS A 235 1.12 16.28 23.62
C LYS A 235 1.90 17.45 24.17
N ILE A 236 1.65 17.78 25.43
CA ILE A 236 2.38 18.81 26.17
C ILE A 236 3.22 18.17 27.27
N VAL A 237 4.36 18.76 27.54
CA VAL A 237 5.27 18.40 28.63
C VAL A 237 5.58 19.67 29.43
N TYR A 238 5.23 19.65 30.70
CA TYR A 238 5.48 20.74 31.65
C TYR A 238 6.04 20.18 32.95
N HIS A 239 6.72 21.03 33.73
CA HIS A 239 7.08 20.70 35.10
C HIS A 239 6.03 21.30 36.02
N ASP A 240 5.59 20.51 36.99
CA ASP A 240 4.72 21.00 38.07
C ASP A 240 5.49 21.97 38.98
N ALA A 241 4.78 22.68 39.86
CA ALA A 241 5.41 23.53 40.88
C ALA A 241 6.40 22.76 41.78
N ASP A 242 6.22 21.44 41.89
CA ASP A 242 7.09 20.50 42.62
C ASP A 242 8.32 20.02 41.82
N GLY A 243 8.53 20.52 40.58
CA GLY A 243 9.65 20.12 39.71
C GLY A 243 9.44 18.80 38.95
N GLU A 244 8.36 18.07 39.24
CA GLU A 244 8.01 16.79 38.60
C GLU A 244 7.53 16.96 37.15
N LYS A 245 8.00 16.09 36.26
CA LYS A 245 7.74 16.19 34.81
C LYS A 245 6.41 15.53 34.45
N ARG A 246 5.37 16.33 34.21
CA ARG A 246 4.05 15.87 33.76
C ARG A 246 3.99 15.82 32.23
N LYS A 247 3.38 14.75 31.70
CA LYS A 247 3.06 14.61 30.26
C LYS A 247 1.53 14.52 30.13
N LYS A 248 0.91 15.48 29.45
CA LYS A 248 -0.54 15.46 29.22
C LYS A 248 -0.83 15.38 27.72
N LYS A 249 -1.72 14.48 27.34
CA LYS A 249 -2.26 14.37 25.97
C LYS A 249 -3.55 15.17 25.95
N MET A 250 -3.61 16.26 25.18
CA MET A 250 -4.76 17.16 25.24
C MET A 250 -5.93 16.70 24.39
N ASP A 251 -5.67 16.11 23.21
CA ASP A 251 -6.72 15.52 22.40
C ASP A 251 -6.15 14.57 21.32
N ARG A 252 -7.03 13.75 20.74
CA ARG A 252 -6.84 12.82 19.62
C ARG A 252 -7.54 13.34 18.34
N GLY A 253 -8.57 14.17 18.46
CA GLY A 253 -9.21 14.90 17.37
C GLY A 253 -8.56 16.27 17.23
N MET A 254 -7.98 16.54 16.08
CA MET A 254 -7.68 17.90 15.65
C MET A 254 -8.32 18.01 14.26
N ASN A 255 -8.80 19.19 13.88
CA ASN A 255 -9.44 19.48 12.59
C ASN A 255 -8.41 19.49 11.44
N LEU A 256 -7.59 18.44 11.40
CA LEU A 256 -6.64 18.16 10.35
C LEU A 256 -7.39 17.71 9.12
N ARG A 257 -6.97 18.23 7.97
CA ARG A 257 -7.46 17.77 6.69
C ARG A 257 -7.15 16.27 6.54
N PRO A 258 -8.17 15.39 6.38
CA PRO A 258 -7.98 13.94 6.41
C PRO A 258 -7.21 13.41 5.19
N VAL A 259 -7.42 14.03 4.01
CA VAL A 259 -6.74 13.67 2.76
C VAL A 259 -6.01 14.88 2.21
N THR A 260 -4.71 14.74 1.98
CA THR A 260 -3.87 15.74 1.31
C THR A 260 -3.11 15.12 0.15
N MET A 261 -2.47 15.99 -0.63
CA MET A 261 -1.52 15.61 -1.66
C MET A 261 -0.25 16.42 -1.46
N ASP A 262 0.87 15.74 -1.53
CA ASP A 262 2.20 16.34 -1.37
C ASP A 262 2.98 16.19 -2.68
N PHE A 263 3.81 17.18 -3.00
CA PHE A 263 4.86 17.02 -4.00
C PHE A 263 6.09 16.45 -3.34
N LEU A 264 6.68 15.43 -3.97
CA LEU A 264 7.90 14.77 -3.53
C LEU A 264 8.93 14.82 -4.65
N PHE A 265 10.15 15.19 -4.29
CA PHE A 265 11.32 15.12 -5.14
C PHE A 265 12.40 14.31 -4.42
N GLN A 266 13.08 13.43 -5.14
CA GLN A 266 14.14 12.56 -4.63
C GLN A 266 15.30 12.51 -5.61
N VAL A 267 16.50 12.41 -5.07
CA VAL A 267 17.73 12.21 -5.83
C VAL A 267 18.69 11.38 -5.01
N GLY A 268 19.38 10.44 -5.64
CA GLY A 268 20.27 9.55 -4.89
C GLY A 268 21.14 8.65 -5.73
N VAL A 269 21.92 7.83 -5.03
CA VAL A 269 22.83 6.84 -5.62
C VAL A 269 22.71 5.53 -4.86
N GLY A 270 22.31 4.46 -5.55
CA GLY A 270 22.06 3.16 -4.96
C GLY A 270 21.01 3.23 -3.86
N CYS A 271 21.33 2.68 -2.69
CA CYS A 271 20.40 2.64 -1.56
C CYS A 271 20.26 3.95 -0.79
N ILE A 272 20.99 5.03 -1.12
CA ILE A 272 20.95 6.30 -0.39
C ILE A 272 20.35 7.39 -1.27
N GLY A 273 19.26 8.00 -0.79
CA GLY A 273 18.58 9.12 -1.41
C GLY A 273 18.44 10.31 -0.48
N PHE A 274 18.36 11.50 -1.06
CA PHE A 274 17.87 12.71 -0.44
C PHE A 274 16.45 12.97 -0.95
N TYR A 275 15.56 13.41 -0.07
CA TYR A 275 14.20 13.78 -0.44
C TYR A 275 13.85 15.20 0.01
N ALA A 276 13.05 15.87 -0.82
CA ALA A 276 12.41 17.13 -0.53
C ALA A 276 10.91 17.00 -0.77
N LYS A 277 10.13 17.51 0.18
CA LYS A 277 8.67 17.40 0.17
C LYS A 277 8.03 18.75 0.44
N TYR A 278 6.99 19.08 -0.32
CA TYR A 278 6.16 20.26 -0.13
C TYR A 278 4.68 19.89 -0.20
N SER A 279 3.89 20.35 0.76
CA SER A 279 2.44 20.09 0.82
C SER A 279 1.67 21.35 0.42
N PRO A 280 1.14 21.45 -0.81
CA PRO A 280 0.40 22.63 -1.26
C PRO A 280 -0.90 22.85 -0.46
N PHE A 281 -1.48 21.80 0.12
CA PHE A 281 -2.65 21.93 0.97
C PHE A 281 -2.26 22.23 2.41
N GLY A 282 -3.01 23.14 3.04
CA GLY A 282 -2.84 23.45 4.46
C GLY A 282 -3.07 22.23 5.34
N LEU A 283 -2.37 22.21 6.49
CA LEU A 283 -2.42 21.09 7.43
C LEU A 283 -3.83 20.86 8.01
N PHE A 284 -4.57 21.95 8.23
CA PHE A 284 -5.92 21.98 8.79
C PHE A 284 -6.99 22.12 7.71
N GLU A 285 -8.22 21.77 8.06
CA GLU A 285 -9.38 22.08 7.24
C GLU A 285 -9.56 23.60 7.07
N LYS A 286 -10.27 24.00 6.01
CA LYS A 286 -10.47 25.43 5.70
C LYS A 286 -11.15 26.11 6.88
N ASP A 287 -10.57 27.22 7.34
CA ASP A 287 -11.07 28.03 8.46
C ASP A 287 -11.14 27.29 9.81
N LYS A 288 -10.49 26.11 9.93
CA LYS A 288 -10.44 25.31 11.16
C LYS A 288 -9.06 25.25 11.84
N GLY A 289 -8.13 26.09 11.41
CA GLY A 289 -6.82 26.24 12.05
C GLY A 289 -5.86 27.13 11.26
N PRO A 290 -4.61 27.30 11.75
CA PRO A 290 -3.60 28.14 11.13
C PRO A 290 -3.27 27.70 9.69
N LYS A 291 -3.01 28.67 8.81
CA LYS A 291 -2.65 28.42 7.41
C LYS A 291 -1.17 28.05 7.28
N VAL A 292 -0.85 26.84 7.71
CA VAL A 292 0.51 26.27 7.62
C VAL A 292 0.60 25.16 6.58
N HIS A 293 1.66 25.22 5.77
CA HIS A 293 1.96 24.22 4.74
C HIS A 293 3.17 23.36 5.15
N PRO A 294 2.99 22.05 5.36
CA PRO A 294 4.11 21.16 5.71
C PRO A 294 5.18 21.05 4.63
N VAL A 295 6.44 21.23 5.03
CA VAL A 295 7.65 21.03 4.21
C VAL A 295 8.57 20.06 4.92
N SER A 296 9.26 19.20 4.19
CA SER A 296 10.27 18.33 4.79
C SER A 296 11.47 18.12 3.88
N LEU A 297 12.65 18.04 4.47
CA LEU A 297 13.90 17.70 3.82
C LEU A 297 14.57 16.58 4.62
N GLY A 298 15.07 15.54 3.96
CA GLY A 298 15.66 14.41 4.67
C GLY A 298 16.41 13.44 3.80
N LEU A 299 16.87 12.38 4.45
CA LEU A 299 17.53 11.25 3.81
C LEU A 299 16.59 10.05 3.79
N GLN A 300 16.74 9.23 2.77
CA GLN A 300 16.01 7.98 2.58
C GLN A 300 16.99 6.87 2.26
N LEU A 301 16.81 5.74 2.93
CA LEU A 301 17.50 4.50 2.69
C LEU A 301 16.53 3.56 1.98
N HIS A 302 16.86 3.19 0.75
CA HIS A 302 16.08 2.29 -0.08
C HIS A 302 16.51 0.83 0.16
N ILE A 303 15.57 -0.10 0.10
CA ILE A 303 15.78 -1.54 0.36
C ILE A 303 15.31 -2.40 -0.79
#